data_AF-A0A2W6V4S1-F1
#
_entry.id   AF-A0A2W6V4S1-F1
#
_cell.length_a   1.000
_cell.length_b   1.000
_cell.length_c   1.000
_cell.angle_alpha   90.00
_cell.angle_beta   90.00
_cell.angle_gamma   90.00
#
_symmetry.space_group_name_H-M   'P 1'
#
loop_
_entity.id
_entity.type
_entity.pdbx_description
1 polymer ?
#
loop_
_entity_poly.entity_id
_entity_poly.type
_entity_poly.pdbx_seq_one_letter_code
_entity_poly.pdbx_strand_id
1 'polypeptide(L)'
;MAQPHAVEVLLRPAVELYTAAVCSGAAILCLVAPWSLALNPLLGLGSALAFLTFGAMRLRDAWAILRYRRNIRRLPRYVMTSRDVPVSQQRLFVGRGFRWEQRHTHRLMQTYRPEFRRYVEPTAIYRAARRLEERLEFAPFPVSKLARALAWDSPFNPARPLPPVGGLPRLHGIEPAEVDVTLPLGERVGHTLVLGTTRVGKTRLAELFITQDIRRKVRGEHEVVIVFDPKGDADLLKRMYVEAKRAGREGEFYVFHLGWPDISARYNAVGRFGRISEVATRIAGQLSGEGNSAAFREFAWRFVNIIARALVELGQRPDYLLIQRHVINIDALFIEYAQHYFAKNEPKAWEVIVQ
;
A
#
# COMPACT_ATOMS: atom_id res chain seq x y z
N MET A 1 -6.01 40.54 -17.11
CA MET A 1 -5.01 39.91 -18.00
C MET A 1 -3.86 39.43 -17.14
N ALA A 2 -3.76 38.12 -16.88
CA ALA A 2 -2.64 37.54 -16.11
C ALA A 2 -1.45 37.35 -17.05
N GLN A 3 -0.28 37.87 -16.68
CA GLN A 3 0.93 37.68 -17.49
C GLN A 3 1.32 36.19 -17.51
N PRO A 4 1.62 35.59 -18.68
CA PRO A 4 1.96 34.17 -18.81
C PRO A 4 3.29 33.76 -18.14
N HIS A 5 4.05 34.73 -17.61
CA HIS A 5 5.38 34.53 -17.03
C HIS A 5 5.52 35.01 -15.58
N ALA A 6 4.42 35.43 -14.94
CA ALA A 6 4.47 35.77 -13.52
C ALA A 6 4.70 34.49 -12.70
N VAL A 7 5.88 34.39 -12.10
CA VAL A 7 6.19 33.36 -11.10
C VAL A 7 5.09 33.38 -10.03
N GLU A 8 4.33 32.29 -9.95
CA GLU A 8 3.30 32.12 -8.94
C GLU A 8 3.96 32.00 -7.55
N VAL A 9 3.66 32.95 -6.65
CA VAL A 9 4.15 32.92 -5.25
C VAL A 9 2.96 32.77 -4.31
N LEU A 10 2.72 31.54 -3.85
CA LEU A 10 1.65 31.21 -2.91
C LEU A 10 2.06 31.36 -1.43
N LEU A 11 3.37 31.40 -1.13
CA LEU A 11 3.88 31.61 0.23
C LEU A 11 4.00 33.10 0.57
N ARG A 12 2.87 33.82 0.61
CA ARG A 12 2.85 35.27 0.89
C ARG A 12 1.74 35.66 1.89
N PRO A 13 1.74 36.92 2.40
CA PRO A 13 0.60 37.42 3.17
C PRO A 13 -0.65 37.40 2.30
N ALA A 14 -1.80 37.02 2.89
CA ALA A 14 -3.10 37.04 2.21
C ALA A 14 -3.67 38.47 2.25
N VAL A 15 -3.04 39.38 1.52
CA VAL A 15 -3.40 40.81 1.45
C VAL A 15 -4.80 41.04 0.88
N GLU A 16 -5.32 40.06 0.15
CA GLU A 16 -6.67 40.04 -0.42
C GLU A 16 -7.75 40.09 0.68
N LEU A 17 -7.43 39.69 1.92
CA LEU A 17 -8.31 39.86 3.07
C LEU A 17 -8.58 41.34 3.37
N TYR A 18 -7.60 42.22 3.17
CA TYR A 18 -7.80 43.66 3.34
C TYR A 18 -8.77 44.20 2.29
N THR A 19 -8.62 43.80 1.03
CA THR A 19 -9.56 44.18 -0.03
C THR A 19 -10.96 43.65 0.28
N ALA A 20 -11.10 42.39 0.69
CA ALA A 20 -12.39 41.81 1.04
C ALA A 20 -13.05 42.55 2.22
N ALA A 21 -12.27 42.93 3.24
CA ALA A 21 -12.77 43.70 4.38
C ALA A 21 -13.22 45.11 3.97
N VAL A 22 -12.43 45.82 3.16
CA VAL A 22 -12.77 47.16 2.64
C VAL A 22 -14.02 47.09 1.77
N CYS A 23 -14.12 46.12 0.87
CA CYS A 23 -15.31 45.92 0.04
C CYS A 23 -16.55 45.59 0.88
N SER A 24 -16.40 44.79 1.95
CA SER A 24 -17.50 44.51 2.87
C SER A 24 -17.95 45.77 3.60
N GLY A 25 -17.01 46.59 4.08
CA GLY A 25 -17.31 47.89 4.71
C GLY A 25 -17.97 48.88 3.74
N ALA A 26 -17.47 48.98 2.51
CA ALA A 26 -18.05 49.83 1.47
C ALA A 26 -19.47 49.37 1.08
N ALA A 27 -19.70 48.05 0.97
CA ALA A 27 -21.03 47.51 0.72
C ALA A 27 -22.00 47.85 1.86
N ILE A 28 -21.58 47.71 3.12
CA ILE A 28 -22.38 48.09 4.28
C ILE A 28 -22.71 49.60 4.24
N LEU A 29 -21.73 50.45 3.92
CA LEU A 29 -21.93 51.90 3.81
C LEU A 29 -22.94 52.24 2.70
N CYS A 30 -22.83 51.60 1.52
CA CYS A 30 -23.77 51.79 0.42
C CYS A 30 -25.21 51.36 0.76
N LEU A 31 -25.40 50.40 1.67
CA LEU A 31 -26.73 49.93 2.11
C LEU A 31 -27.31 50.77 3.23
N VAL A 32 -26.49 51.12 4.23
CA VAL A 32 -26.95 51.76 5.48
C VAL A 32 -26.97 53.28 5.36
N ALA A 33 -26.02 53.87 4.63
CA ALA A 33 -25.87 55.31 4.49
C ALA A 33 -25.52 55.73 3.06
N PRO A 34 -26.34 55.40 2.04
CA PRO A 34 -26.07 55.77 0.65
C PRO A 34 -25.92 57.29 0.45
N TRP A 35 -26.61 58.10 1.26
CA TRP A 35 -26.51 59.56 1.24
C TRP A 35 -25.10 60.08 1.57
N SER A 36 -24.31 59.38 2.40
CA SER A 36 -22.95 59.81 2.73
C SER A 36 -21.99 59.68 1.54
N LEU A 37 -22.39 58.92 0.52
CA LEU A 37 -21.68 58.74 -0.74
C LEU A 37 -22.34 59.51 -1.90
N ALA A 38 -23.31 60.38 -1.60
CA ALA A 38 -24.15 61.05 -2.60
C ALA A 38 -24.86 60.07 -3.57
N LEU A 39 -25.21 58.87 -3.10
CA LEU A 39 -25.93 57.85 -3.86
C LEU A 39 -27.42 57.85 -3.50
N ASN A 40 -28.28 57.65 -4.51
CA ASN A 40 -29.68 57.29 -4.31
C ASN A 40 -29.76 55.82 -3.82
N PRO A 41 -30.70 55.45 -2.93
CA PRO A 41 -30.91 54.06 -2.49
C PRO A 41 -30.83 52.96 -3.57
N LEU A 42 -31.39 53.19 -4.76
CA LEU A 42 -31.30 52.21 -5.86
C LEU A 42 -29.86 52.04 -6.38
N LEU A 43 -29.12 53.14 -6.51
CA LEU A 43 -27.71 53.12 -6.89
C LEU A 43 -26.85 52.53 -5.76
N GLY A 44 -27.20 52.80 -4.50
CA GLY A 44 -26.57 52.20 -3.33
C GLY A 44 -26.66 50.68 -3.32
N LEU A 45 -27.83 50.11 -3.64
CA LEU A 45 -28.01 48.66 -3.82
C LEU A 45 -27.10 48.09 -4.93
N GLY A 46 -27.05 48.76 -6.09
CA GLY A 46 -26.19 48.36 -7.21
C GLY A 46 -24.70 48.39 -6.85
N SER A 47 -24.24 49.46 -6.20
CA SER A 47 -22.85 49.59 -5.72
C SER A 47 -22.52 48.57 -4.63
N ALA A 48 -23.44 48.31 -3.70
CA ALA A 48 -23.25 47.29 -2.67
C ALA A 48 -23.07 45.90 -3.29
N LEU A 49 -23.88 45.55 -4.29
CA LEU A 49 -23.75 44.28 -5.03
C LEU A 49 -22.39 44.19 -5.75
N ALA A 50 -21.93 45.27 -6.38
CA ALA A 50 -20.62 45.32 -7.03
C ALA A 50 -19.47 45.12 -6.03
N PHE A 51 -19.54 45.76 -4.85
CA PHE A 51 -18.54 45.57 -3.80
C PHE A 51 -18.58 44.17 -3.20
N LEU A 52 -19.76 43.60 -2.95
CA LEU A 52 -19.88 42.24 -2.41
C LEU A 52 -19.35 41.19 -3.41
N THR A 53 -19.67 41.33 -4.69
CA THR A 53 -19.19 40.41 -5.73
C THR A 53 -17.67 40.46 -5.84
N PHE A 54 -17.07 41.66 -5.92
CA PHE A 54 -15.63 41.82 -5.95
C PHE A 54 -14.96 41.34 -4.65
N GLY A 55 -15.56 41.65 -3.50
CA GLY A 55 -15.11 41.18 -2.18
C GLY A 55 -15.11 39.65 -2.07
N ALA A 56 -16.15 38.99 -2.60
CA ALA A 56 -16.24 37.53 -2.62
C ALA A 56 -15.16 36.89 -3.52
N MET A 57 -14.87 37.49 -4.67
CA MET A 57 -13.77 37.05 -5.54
C MET A 57 -12.42 37.16 -4.80
N ARG A 58 -12.16 38.29 -4.13
CA ARG A 58 -10.94 38.49 -3.34
C ARG A 58 -10.85 37.56 -2.13
N LEU A 59 -11.97 37.27 -1.49
CA LEU A 59 -12.02 36.30 -0.39
C LEU A 59 -11.67 34.89 -0.87
N ARG A 60 -12.11 34.50 -2.08
CA ARG A 60 -11.72 33.23 -2.71
C ARG A 60 -10.21 33.17 -2.97
N ASP A 61 -9.60 34.25 -3.46
CA ASP A 61 -8.15 34.34 -3.66
C ASP A 61 -7.39 34.21 -2.32
N ALA A 62 -7.83 34.93 -1.29
CA ALA A 62 -7.27 34.83 0.06
C ALA A 62 -7.36 33.40 0.60
N TRP A 63 -8.52 32.76 0.40
CA TRP A 63 -8.76 31.40 0.86
C TRP A 63 -7.81 30.39 0.19
N ALA A 64 -7.53 30.54 -1.10
CA ALA A 64 -6.55 29.70 -1.80
C ALA A 64 -5.15 29.79 -1.17
N ILE A 65 -4.68 31.01 -0.87
CA ILE A 65 -3.38 31.26 -0.21
C ILE A 65 -3.35 30.66 1.20
N LEU A 66 -4.39 30.89 2.00
CA LEU A 66 -4.48 30.37 3.36
C LEU A 66 -4.55 28.83 3.37
N ARG A 67 -5.31 28.24 2.46
CA ARG A 67 -5.39 26.78 2.28
C ARG A 67 -4.04 26.21 1.89
N TYR A 68 -3.33 26.81 0.94
CA TYR A 68 -2.00 26.38 0.54
C TYR A 68 -1.01 26.43 1.71
N ARG A 69 -0.96 27.54 2.45
CA ARG A 69 -0.12 27.69 3.65
C ARG A 69 -0.44 26.65 4.72
N ARG A 70 -1.73 26.36 4.93
CA ARG A 70 -2.17 25.29 5.84
C ARG A 70 -1.71 23.92 5.35
N ASN A 71 -1.83 23.66 4.04
CA ASN A 71 -1.45 22.40 3.42
C ASN A 71 0.06 22.14 3.53
N ILE A 72 0.91 23.13 3.29
CA ILE A 72 2.38 22.99 3.40
C ILE A 72 2.85 22.58 4.80
N ARG A 73 2.15 23.01 5.84
CA ARG A 73 2.45 22.68 7.24
C ARG A 73 1.80 21.39 7.71
N ARG A 74 0.86 20.84 6.95
CA ARG A 74 0.06 19.69 7.33
C ARG A 74 0.42 18.52 6.44
N LEU A 75 0.42 17.33 7.01
CA LEU A 75 0.48 16.12 6.22
C LEU A 75 -0.97 15.70 5.93
N PRO A 76 -1.41 15.64 4.66
CA PRO A 76 -2.75 15.17 4.35
C PRO A 76 -2.89 13.72 4.79
N ARG A 77 -3.88 13.44 5.64
CA ARG A 77 -4.20 12.07 6.07
C ARG A 77 -5.18 11.48 5.05
N TYR A 78 -4.69 10.60 4.20
CA TYR A 78 -5.54 9.83 3.29
C TYR A 78 -5.97 8.53 3.96
N VAL A 79 -7.28 8.32 4.08
CA VAL A 79 -7.89 7.11 4.64
C VAL A 79 -8.90 6.59 3.64
N MET A 80 -8.89 5.29 3.43
CA MET A 80 -9.80 4.62 2.52
C MET A 80 -10.27 3.35 3.20
N THR A 81 -11.58 3.08 3.16
CA THR A 81 -12.06 1.76 3.57
C THR A 81 -11.76 0.77 2.44
N SER A 82 -11.65 -0.52 2.77
CA SER A 82 -11.40 -1.50 1.72
C SER A 82 -12.51 -1.48 0.66
N ARG A 83 -13.77 -1.20 1.01
CA ARG A 83 -14.90 -1.16 0.05
C ARG A 83 -14.71 -0.07 -1.00
N ASP A 84 -14.09 1.04 -0.62
CA ASP A 84 -13.88 2.20 -1.51
C ASP A 84 -12.67 2.02 -2.44
N VAL A 85 -11.91 0.93 -2.31
CA VAL A 85 -10.79 0.62 -3.21
C VAL A 85 -11.32 0.45 -4.64
N PRO A 86 -10.94 1.34 -5.57
CA PRO A 86 -11.45 1.29 -6.93
C PRO A 86 -10.85 0.10 -7.67
N VAL A 87 -11.69 -0.60 -8.42
CA VAL A 87 -11.28 -1.74 -9.25
C VAL A 87 -11.60 -1.39 -10.70
N SER A 88 -10.63 -1.58 -11.59
CA SER A 88 -10.77 -1.33 -13.04
C SER A 88 -10.33 -2.57 -13.81
N GLN A 89 -10.74 -2.76 -15.06
CA GLN A 89 -10.20 -3.82 -15.91
C GLN A 89 -8.98 -3.36 -16.73
N GLN A 90 -8.59 -2.10 -16.61
CA GLN A 90 -7.54 -1.50 -17.43
C GLN A 90 -6.46 -0.81 -16.61
N ARG A 91 -6.76 -0.41 -15.37
CA ARG A 91 -5.83 0.35 -14.53
C ARG A 91 -5.76 -0.22 -13.11
N LEU A 92 -4.60 -0.06 -12.49
CA LEU A 92 -4.33 -0.34 -11.08
C LEU A 92 -4.21 0.98 -10.35
N PHE A 93 -5.07 1.23 -9.37
CA PHE A 93 -4.98 2.40 -8.51
C PHE A 93 -3.79 2.29 -7.55
N VAL A 94 -3.01 3.37 -7.46
CA VAL A 94 -1.79 3.45 -6.65
C VAL A 94 -2.00 4.32 -5.42
N GLY A 95 -2.74 5.41 -5.56
CA GLY A 95 -2.95 6.38 -4.50
C GLY A 95 -3.37 7.73 -5.04
N ARG A 96 -3.40 8.73 -4.16
CA ARG A 96 -3.57 10.14 -4.54
C ARG A 96 -2.21 10.78 -4.83
N GLY A 97 -2.17 11.66 -5.81
CA GLY A 97 -0.96 12.39 -6.18
C GLY A 97 -1.21 13.34 -7.34
N PHE A 98 -0.15 13.80 -7.99
CA PHE A 98 -0.24 14.73 -9.10
C PHE A 98 0.93 14.52 -10.06
N ARG A 99 0.76 14.93 -11.30
CA ARG A 99 1.87 14.93 -12.27
C ARG A 99 2.89 15.98 -11.84
N TRP A 100 4.13 15.55 -11.61
CA TRP A 100 5.20 16.49 -11.27
C TRP A 100 5.53 17.37 -12.48
N GLU A 101 5.68 18.67 -12.23
CA GLU A 101 5.86 19.71 -13.24
C GLU A 101 6.81 20.77 -12.67
N GLN A 102 7.31 21.66 -13.53
CA GLN A 102 8.25 22.73 -13.13
C GLN A 102 7.70 23.61 -11.99
N ARG A 103 6.39 23.91 -11.99
CA ARG A 103 5.73 24.67 -10.91
C ARG A 103 5.86 23.98 -9.54
N HIS A 104 5.82 22.66 -9.49
CA HIS A 104 5.94 21.88 -8.25
C HIS A 104 7.37 21.97 -7.70
N THR A 105 8.38 21.86 -8.57
CA THR A 105 9.79 22.10 -8.20
C THR A 105 9.98 23.52 -7.67
N HIS A 106 9.40 24.52 -8.34
CA HIS A 106 9.47 25.90 -7.88
C HIS A 106 8.84 26.07 -6.50
N ARG A 107 7.59 25.63 -6.33
CA ARG A 107 6.87 25.67 -5.06
C ARG A 107 7.66 25.00 -3.95
N LEU A 108 8.25 23.82 -4.21
CA LEU A 108 9.10 23.11 -3.26
C LEU A 108 10.36 23.91 -2.91
N MET A 109 11.06 24.47 -3.90
CA MET A 109 12.27 25.28 -3.68
C MET A 109 11.98 26.53 -2.84
N GLN A 110 10.84 27.19 -3.06
CA GLN A 110 10.41 28.30 -2.19
C GLN A 110 10.32 27.85 -0.73
N THR A 111 9.88 26.62 -0.45
CA THR A 111 9.75 26.17 0.95
C THR A 111 11.09 26.14 1.71
N TYR A 112 12.22 26.02 1.00
CA TYR A 112 13.55 25.97 1.60
C TYR A 112 14.17 27.36 1.82
N ARG A 113 13.63 28.42 1.18
CA ARG A 113 14.21 29.75 1.32
C ARG A 113 13.91 30.37 2.69
N PRO A 114 14.86 31.09 3.31
CA PRO A 114 14.67 31.75 4.60
C PRO A 114 13.46 32.71 4.64
N GLU A 115 13.22 33.45 3.55
CA GLU A 115 12.13 34.41 3.41
C GLU A 115 10.73 33.82 3.62
N PHE A 116 10.57 32.52 3.34
CA PHE A 116 9.29 31.81 3.46
C PHE A 116 9.18 30.95 4.73
N ARG A 117 10.22 30.87 5.58
CA ARG A 117 10.22 30.01 6.80
C ARG A 117 9.00 30.22 7.67
N ARG A 118 8.57 31.46 7.85
CA ARG A 118 7.38 31.81 8.64
C ARG A 118 6.12 31.09 8.17
N TYR A 119 6.00 30.74 6.89
CA TYR A 119 4.84 30.07 6.31
C TYR A 119 4.94 28.55 6.29
N VAL A 120 6.14 28.02 6.38
CA VAL A 120 6.40 26.59 6.18
C VAL A 120 6.66 25.87 7.50
N GLU A 121 7.34 26.52 8.44
CA GLU A 121 7.62 25.92 9.74
C GLU A 121 6.38 25.87 10.64
N PRO A 122 6.35 24.94 11.61
CA PRO A 122 5.32 24.92 12.64
C PRO A 122 5.26 26.26 13.38
N THR A 123 4.04 26.73 13.66
CA THR A 123 3.81 28.00 14.36
C THR A 123 4.28 27.94 15.81
N ALA A 124 4.53 29.11 16.42
CA ALA A 124 4.88 29.19 17.85
C ALA A 124 3.83 28.50 18.74
N ILE A 125 2.54 28.68 18.44
CA ILE A 125 1.42 28.02 19.13
C ILE A 125 1.53 26.49 19.02
N TYR A 126 1.80 25.96 17.83
CA TYR A 126 1.97 24.53 17.64
C TYR A 126 3.15 23.98 18.45
N ARG A 127 4.31 24.66 18.41
CA ARG A 127 5.51 24.26 19.17
C ARG A 127 5.26 24.32 20.68
N ALA A 128 4.58 25.37 21.16
CA ALA A 128 4.22 25.52 22.56
C ALA A 128 3.27 24.40 23.01
N ALA A 129 2.27 24.05 22.20
CA ALA A 129 1.35 22.96 22.47
C ALA A 129 2.07 21.60 22.58
N ARG A 130 2.99 21.28 21.64
CA ARG A 130 3.77 20.02 21.71
C ARG A 130 4.67 19.95 22.94
N ARG A 131 5.37 21.03 23.27
CA ARG A 131 6.19 21.11 24.50
C ARG A 131 5.36 20.97 25.77
N LEU A 132 4.15 21.53 25.77
CA LEU A 132 3.25 21.43 26.92
C LEU A 132 2.72 20.00 27.07
N GLU A 133 2.38 19.31 25.97
CA GLU A 133 2.02 17.89 26.01
C GLU A 133 3.14 17.02 26.58
N GLU A 134 4.38 17.22 26.14
CA GLU A 134 5.56 16.50 26.66
C GLU A 134 5.71 16.72 28.17
N ARG A 135 5.58 17.97 28.65
CA ARG A 135 5.67 18.29 30.07
C ARG A 135 4.52 17.72 30.91
N LEU A 136 3.37 17.48 30.29
CA LEU A 136 2.16 17.01 30.95
C LEU A 136 1.93 15.50 30.79
N GLU A 137 2.89 14.75 30.23
CA GLU A 137 2.79 13.31 29.99
C GLU A 137 2.36 12.52 31.25
N PHE A 138 2.98 12.85 32.39
CA PHE A 138 2.73 12.20 33.68
C PHE A 138 1.90 13.06 34.65
N ALA A 139 1.26 14.13 34.16
CA ALA A 139 0.52 15.03 35.04
C ALA A 139 -0.75 14.34 35.61
N PRO A 140 -1.04 14.48 36.91
CA PRO A 140 -2.24 13.91 37.50
C PRO A 140 -3.51 14.59 36.97
N PHE A 141 -4.65 13.95 37.20
CA PHE A 141 -5.96 14.57 36.96
C PHE A 141 -6.11 15.82 37.86
N PRO A 142 -6.67 16.95 37.36
CA PRO A 142 -7.33 17.14 36.06
C PRO A 142 -6.40 17.63 34.94
N VAL A 143 -5.13 17.92 35.22
CA VAL A 143 -4.19 18.52 34.25
C VAL A 143 -3.94 17.60 33.05
N SER A 144 -4.04 16.29 33.23
CA SER A 144 -4.04 15.31 32.12
C SER A 144 -5.14 15.54 31.08
N LYS A 145 -6.26 16.19 31.42
CA LYS A 145 -7.30 16.55 30.43
C LYS A 145 -6.82 17.63 29.46
N LEU A 146 -5.98 18.57 29.92
CA LEU A 146 -5.39 19.59 29.05
C LEU A 146 -4.46 18.95 28.01
N ALA A 147 -3.61 18.01 28.43
CA ALA A 147 -2.74 17.26 27.52
C ALA A 147 -3.57 16.52 26.44
N ARG A 148 -4.66 15.85 26.84
CA ARG A 148 -5.57 15.19 25.88
C ARG A 148 -6.26 16.17 24.94
N ALA A 149 -6.68 17.34 25.43
CA ALA A 149 -7.32 18.37 24.60
C ALA A 149 -6.35 18.95 23.56
N LEU A 150 -5.08 19.19 23.94
CA LEU A 150 -4.02 19.61 23.02
C LEU A 150 -3.70 18.54 21.97
N ALA A 151 -3.69 17.27 22.38
CA ALA A 151 -3.42 16.13 21.51
C ALA A 151 -4.62 15.71 20.66
N TRP A 152 -5.77 16.35 20.83
CA TRP A 152 -7.00 15.93 20.17
C TRP A 152 -6.91 16.12 18.65
N ASP A 153 -7.06 15.02 17.91
CA ASP A 153 -7.07 14.99 16.45
C ASP A 153 -8.39 15.55 15.87
N SER A 154 -8.63 16.86 16.04
CA SER A 154 -9.86 17.53 15.62
C SER A 154 -9.60 18.72 14.69
N PRO A 155 -10.43 18.96 13.65
CA PRO A 155 -10.34 20.14 12.78
C PRO A 155 -10.41 21.47 13.54
N PHE A 156 -11.05 21.49 14.71
CA PHE A 156 -11.22 22.66 15.56
C PHE A 156 -10.00 22.95 16.45
N ASN A 157 -9.06 22.00 16.57
CA ASN A 157 -7.85 22.19 17.35
C ASN A 157 -6.82 23.02 16.53
N PRO A 158 -6.51 24.27 16.92
CA PRO A 158 -5.57 25.12 16.18
C PRO A 158 -4.13 24.55 16.20
N ALA A 159 -3.81 23.75 17.21
CA ALA A 159 -2.54 23.06 17.38
C ALA A 159 -2.63 21.54 17.15
N ARG A 160 -3.64 21.08 16.38
CA ARG A 160 -3.89 19.66 16.07
C ARG A 160 -2.58 18.94 15.70
N PRO A 161 -2.28 17.75 16.24
CA PRO A 161 -1.07 16.99 15.89
C PRO A 161 -0.97 16.68 14.39
N LEU A 162 0.24 16.37 13.93
CA LEU A 162 0.42 15.73 12.62
C LEU A 162 -0.03 14.26 12.69
N PRO A 163 -0.63 13.72 11.62
CA PRO A 163 -0.98 12.31 11.57
C PRO A 163 0.28 11.44 11.65
N PRO A 164 0.19 10.22 12.22
CA PRO A 164 1.33 9.33 12.44
C PRO A 164 1.75 8.58 11.16
N VAL A 165 1.82 9.27 10.01
CA VAL A 165 2.02 8.65 8.68
C VAL A 165 3.37 8.98 8.02
N GLY A 166 4.33 9.53 8.78
CA GLY A 166 5.70 9.78 8.30
C GLY A 166 5.79 10.75 7.11
N GLY A 167 6.94 10.85 6.45
CA GLY A 167 7.09 11.70 5.26
C GLY A 167 7.26 13.19 5.55
N LEU A 168 7.44 13.98 4.47
CA LEU A 168 7.75 15.41 4.55
C LEU A 168 6.50 16.22 4.18
N PRO A 169 5.87 16.98 5.11
CA PRO A 169 4.66 17.76 4.83
C PRO A 169 4.79 18.69 3.62
N ARG A 170 5.99 19.24 3.40
CA ARG A 170 6.28 20.12 2.26
C ARG A 170 6.11 19.40 0.90
N LEU A 171 6.51 18.13 0.79
CA LEU A 171 6.39 17.37 -0.47
C LEU A 171 4.93 17.04 -0.81
N HIS A 172 4.12 16.74 0.21
CA HIS A 172 2.69 16.51 0.02
C HIS A 172 1.90 17.82 -0.12
N GLY A 173 2.41 18.91 0.47
CA GLY A 173 1.69 20.17 0.59
C GLY A 173 1.72 21.07 -0.66
N ILE A 174 2.69 20.86 -1.56
CA ILE A 174 2.95 21.73 -2.73
C ILE A 174 1.88 21.68 -3.82
N GLU A 175 1.05 20.63 -3.84
CA GLU A 175 -0.11 20.56 -4.72
C GLU A 175 -1.34 20.10 -3.91
N PRO A 176 -2.22 21.04 -3.52
CA PRO A 176 -3.43 20.72 -2.78
C PRO A 176 -4.47 19.93 -3.59
N ALA A 177 -4.40 19.96 -4.91
CA ALA A 177 -5.34 19.29 -5.81
C ALA A 177 -4.75 17.97 -6.32
N GLU A 178 -4.53 17.03 -5.42
CA GLU A 178 -4.19 15.65 -5.78
C GLU A 178 -5.36 14.99 -6.54
N VAL A 179 -5.04 14.10 -7.47
CA VAL A 179 -5.94 13.27 -8.26
C VAL A 179 -5.58 11.78 -8.05
N ASP A 180 -6.44 10.89 -8.53
CA ASP A 180 -6.13 9.45 -8.50
C ASP A 180 -4.99 9.13 -9.47
N VAL A 181 -3.96 8.48 -8.94
CA VAL A 181 -2.81 7.99 -9.70
C VAL A 181 -3.03 6.50 -9.96
N THR A 182 -2.88 6.12 -11.23
CA THR A 182 -3.11 4.75 -11.66
C THR A 182 -2.02 4.29 -12.62
N LEU A 183 -1.66 3.00 -12.55
CA LEU A 183 -0.79 2.32 -13.50
C LEU A 183 -1.63 1.56 -14.53
N PRO A 184 -1.37 1.70 -15.85
CA PRO A 184 -1.99 0.83 -16.85
C PRO A 184 -1.64 -0.65 -16.60
N LEU A 185 -2.63 -1.55 -16.63
CA LEU A 185 -2.40 -2.97 -16.34
C LEU A 185 -1.47 -3.63 -17.36
N GLY A 186 -1.51 -3.18 -18.62
CA GLY A 186 -0.61 -3.67 -19.67
C GLY A 186 0.88 -3.44 -19.36
N GLU A 187 1.22 -2.46 -18.52
CA GLU A 187 2.61 -2.20 -18.11
C GLU A 187 3.08 -3.17 -17.00
N ARG A 188 2.17 -3.86 -16.29
CA ARG A 188 2.53 -4.74 -15.17
C ARG A 188 3.32 -5.98 -15.60
N VAL A 189 3.29 -6.35 -16.87
CA VAL A 189 4.14 -7.42 -17.43
C VAL A 189 5.63 -7.10 -17.30
N GLY A 190 5.99 -5.80 -17.22
CA GLY A 190 7.36 -5.35 -16.96
C GLY A 190 7.82 -5.48 -15.51
N HIS A 191 6.97 -6.03 -14.63
CA HIS A 191 7.17 -6.14 -13.19
C HIS A 191 7.29 -4.78 -12.48
N THR A 192 7.18 -4.76 -11.16
CA THR A 192 7.28 -3.52 -10.36
C THR A 192 8.08 -3.77 -9.10
N LEU A 193 9.11 -2.96 -8.89
CA LEU A 193 9.94 -2.98 -7.70
C LEU A 193 9.52 -1.83 -6.77
N VAL A 194 9.04 -2.17 -5.58
CA VAL A 194 8.69 -1.20 -4.54
C VAL A 194 9.79 -1.17 -3.48
N LEU A 195 10.57 -0.09 -3.46
CA LEU A 195 11.66 0.12 -2.50
C LEU A 195 11.23 1.01 -1.34
N GLY A 196 11.82 0.76 -0.17
CA GLY A 196 11.62 1.59 1.01
C GLY A 196 12.10 0.90 2.29
N THR A 197 12.27 1.64 3.37
CA THR A 197 12.63 1.11 4.69
C THR A 197 11.42 0.50 5.42
N THR A 198 11.57 0.03 6.66
CA THR A 198 10.44 -0.45 7.46
C THR A 198 9.51 0.72 7.82
N ARG A 199 8.20 0.46 7.96
CA ARG A 199 7.15 1.44 8.32
C ARG A 199 6.91 2.60 7.33
N VAL A 200 7.48 2.60 6.13
CA VAL A 200 7.21 3.63 5.09
C VAL A 200 5.98 3.37 4.23
N GLY A 201 5.20 2.33 4.53
CA GLY A 201 3.95 2.03 3.82
C GLY A 201 4.01 0.93 2.76
N LYS A 202 5.13 0.19 2.61
CA LYS A 202 5.23 -0.94 1.66
C LYS A 202 4.10 -1.97 1.80
N THR A 203 3.81 -2.40 3.03
CA THR A 203 2.71 -3.35 3.30
C THR A 203 1.35 -2.75 2.94
N ARG A 204 1.13 -1.45 3.20
CA ARG A 204 -0.13 -0.78 2.84
C ARG A 204 -0.31 -0.65 1.33
N LEU A 205 0.76 -0.40 0.59
CA LEU A 205 0.72 -0.43 -0.88
C LEU A 205 0.43 -1.84 -1.40
N ALA A 206 1.06 -2.87 -0.82
CA ALA A 206 0.79 -4.26 -1.18
C ALA A 206 -0.68 -4.63 -0.90
N GLU A 207 -1.22 -4.27 0.28
CA GLU A 207 -2.63 -4.45 0.60
C GLU A 207 -3.56 -3.81 -0.43
N LEU A 208 -3.22 -2.59 -0.90
CA LEU A 208 -4.01 -1.88 -1.90
C LEU A 208 -3.99 -2.60 -3.26
N PHE A 209 -2.84 -3.09 -3.71
CA PHE A 209 -2.72 -3.83 -4.96
C PHE A 209 -3.40 -5.19 -4.89
N ILE A 210 -3.13 -5.96 -3.84
CA ILE A 210 -3.70 -7.28 -3.62
C ILE A 210 -5.23 -7.20 -3.52
N THR A 211 -5.77 -6.19 -2.83
CA THR A 211 -7.24 -5.98 -2.76
C THR A 211 -7.86 -5.78 -4.14
N GLN A 212 -7.21 -5.00 -5.00
CA GLN A 212 -7.71 -4.77 -6.36
C GLN A 212 -7.66 -6.05 -7.19
N ASP A 213 -6.54 -6.76 -7.13
CA ASP A 213 -6.31 -7.97 -7.94
C ASP A 213 -7.23 -9.12 -7.50
N ILE A 214 -7.49 -9.29 -6.21
CA ILE A 214 -8.44 -10.30 -5.71
C ILE A 214 -9.85 -10.05 -6.27
N ARG A 215 -10.27 -8.77 -6.31
CA ARG A 215 -11.61 -8.37 -6.74
C ARG A 215 -11.77 -8.29 -8.25
N ARG A 216 -10.68 -8.09 -9.00
CA ARG A 216 -10.74 -7.86 -10.45
C ARG A 216 -11.26 -9.11 -11.15
N LYS A 217 -12.17 -8.88 -12.11
CA LYS A 217 -12.63 -9.89 -13.07
C LYS A 217 -12.25 -9.48 -14.47
N VAL A 218 -11.62 -10.38 -15.22
CA VAL A 218 -11.26 -10.21 -16.63
C VAL A 218 -11.96 -11.32 -17.40
N ARG A 219 -12.78 -10.96 -18.39
CA ARG A 219 -13.59 -11.93 -19.19
C ARG A 219 -14.47 -12.87 -18.32
N GLY A 220 -14.99 -12.36 -17.21
CA GLY A 220 -15.85 -13.12 -16.30
C GLY A 220 -15.11 -13.92 -15.23
N GLU A 221 -13.79 -14.09 -15.37
CA GLU A 221 -12.95 -14.86 -14.44
C GLU A 221 -12.14 -13.95 -13.53
N HIS A 222 -11.85 -14.42 -12.32
CA HIS A 222 -11.01 -13.69 -11.39
C HIS A 222 -9.52 -13.85 -11.72
N GLU A 223 -8.72 -12.81 -11.43
CA GLU A 223 -7.26 -12.92 -11.54
C GLU A 223 -6.69 -13.89 -10.49
N VAL A 224 -5.60 -14.58 -10.84
CA VAL A 224 -4.84 -15.41 -9.90
C VAL A 224 -3.89 -14.51 -9.11
N VAL A 225 -4.02 -14.52 -7.78
CA VAL A 225 -3.22 -13.69 -6.88
C VAL A 225 -2.43 -14.61 -5.95
N ILE A 226 -1.10 -14.57 -6.08
CA ILE A 226 -0.17 -15.34 -5.23
C ILE A 226 0.63 -14.33 -4.41
N VAL A 227 0.64 -14.51 -3.09
CA VAL A 227 1.35 -13.61 -2.16
C VAL A 227 2.32 -14.43 -1.33
N PHE A 228 3.59 -14.03 -1.35
CA PHE A 228 4.62 -14.55 -0.46
C PHE A 228 4.85 -13.52 0.64
N ASP A 229 4.45 -13.86 1.87
CA ASP A 229 4.66 -13.01 3.04
C ASP A 229 5.64 -13.67 4.03
N PRO A 230 6.94 -13.34 3.95
CA PRO A 230 7.93 -13.89 4.87
C PRO A 230 7.77 -13.37 6.30
N LYS A 231 6.93 -12.34 6.54
CA LYS A 231 6.74 -11.75 7.88
C LYS A 231 5.62 -12.41 8.66
N GLY A 232 4.72 -13.14 8.00
CA GLY A 232 3.52 -13.69 8.63
C GLY A 232 2.57 -12.60 9.16
N ASP A 233 2.34 -11.55 8.38
CA ASP A 233 1.43 -10.46 8.72
C ASP A 233 -0.03 -10.96 8.74
N ALA A 234 -0.55 -11.14 9.95
CA ALA A 234 -1.91 -11.61 10.17
C ALA A 234 -2.98 -10.65 9.62
N ASP A 235 -2.70 -9.35 9.56
CA ASP A 235 -3.65 -8.37 9.03
C ASP A 235 -3.72 -8.45 7.50
N LEU A 236 -2.58 -8.71 6.83
CA LEU A 236 -2.56 -8.98 5.40
C LEU A 236 -3.35 -10.26 5.07
N LEU A 237 -3.11 -11.34 5.81
CA LEU A 237 -3.84 -12.60 5.63
C LEU A 237 -5.36 -12.42 5.82
N LYS A 238 -5.77 -11.79 6.92
CA LYS A 238 -7.19 -11.49 7.20
C LYS A 238 -7.81 -10.65 6.09
N ARG A 239 -7.09 -9.64 5.60
CA ARG A 239 -7.55 -8.81 4.49
C ARG A 239 -7.76 -9.67 3.25
N MET A 240 -6.79 -10.46 2.83
CA MET A 240 -6.93 -11.32 1.64
C MET A 240 -8.15 -12.24 1.74
N TYR A 241 -8.36 -12.89 2.89
CA TYR A 241 -9.55 -13.72 3.13
C TYR A 241 -10.86 -12.92 3.04
N VAL A 242 -10.94 -11.78 3.72
CA VAL A 242 -12.13 -10.91 3.70
C VAL A 242 -12.41 -10.39 2.29
N GLU A 243 -11.38 -10.05 1.52
CA GLU A 243 -11.55 -9.60 0.14
C GLU A 243 -11.97 -10.73 -0.79
N ALA A 244 -11.43 -11.94 -0.62
CA ALA A 244 -11.86 -13.12 -1.37
C ALA A 244 -13.34 -13.43 -1.10
N LYS A 245 -13.76 -13.40 0.17
CA LYS A 245 -15.16 -13.57 0.58
C LYS A 245 -16.08 -12.48 0.01
N ARG A 246 -15.64 -11.22 0.02
CA ARG A 246 -16.42 -10.12 -0.57
C ARG A 246 -16.54 -10.23 -2.09
N ALA A 247 -15.53 -10.79 -2.74
CA ALA A 247 -15.54 -11.07 -4.17
C ALA A 247 -16.33 -12.34 -4.54
N GLY A 248 -16.82 -13.11 -3.54
CA GLY A 248 -17.55 -14.37 -3.74
C GLY A 248 -16.67 -15.52 -4.21
N ARG A 249 -15.38 -15.49 -3.86
CA ARG A 249 -14.37 -16.47 -4.28
C ARG A 249 -13.60 -17.07 -3.09
N GLU A 250 -14.21 -17.10 -1.91
CA GLU A 250 -13.60 -17.70 -0.71
C GLU A 250 -13.27 -19.18 -0.87
N GLY A 251 -14.02 -19.91 -1.72
CA GLY A 251 -13.74 -21.31 -2.05
C GLY A 251 -12.44 -21.51 -2.85
N GLU A 252 -11.88 -20.43 -3.40
CA GLU A 252 -10.60 -20.43 -4.12
C GLU A 252 -9.44 -19.88 -3.25
N PHE A 253 -9.68 -19.63 -1.96
CA PHE A 253 -8.67 -19.07 -1.07
C PHE A 253 -7.85 -20.18 -0.40
N TYR A 254 -6.57 -20.26 -0.76
CA TYR A 254 -5.62 -21.23 -0.20
C TYR A 254 -4.55 -20.50 0.62
N VAL A 255 -4.24 -21.04 1.80
CA VAL A 255 -3.15 -20.56 2.66
C VAL A 255 -2.14 -21.67 2.79
N PHE A 256 -0.85 -21.38 2.60
CA PHE A 256 0.22 -22.31 2.94
C PHE A 256 1.08 -21.67 4.04
N HIS A 257 1.03 -22.26 5.23
CA HIS A 257 1.76 -21.78 6.40
C HIS A 257 2.49 -22.94 7.10
N LEU A 258 3.79 -22.77 7.36
CA LEU A 258 4.62 -23.81 7.96
C LEU A 258 4.37 -23.99 9.48
N GLY A 259 3.97 -22.93 10.17
CA GLY A 259 3.75 -22.93 11.62
C GLY A 259 2.30 -23.21 12.07
N TRP A 260 1.35 -23.30 11.14
CA TRP A 260 -0.09 -23.47 11.46
C TRP A 260 -0.74 -24.50 10.53
N PRO A 261 -0.53 -25.80 10.80
CA PRO A 261 -1.01 -26.87 9.94
C PRO A 261 -2.54 -26.91 9.82
N ASP A 262 -3.27 -26.49 10.86
CA ASP A 262 -4.74 -26.56 10.89
C ASP A 262 -5.44 -25.70 9.82
N ILE A 263 -4.80 -24.61 9.41
CA ILE A 263 -5.31 -23.68 8.39
C ILE A 263 -4.52 -23.76 7.08
N SER A 264 -3.47 -24.57 7.04
CA SER A 264 -2.54 -24.66 5.91
C SER A 264 -3.00 -25.74 4.92
N ALA A 265 -2.98 -25.39 3.64
CA ALA A 265 -3.18 -26.31 2.54
C ALA A 265 -2.04 -27.33 2.52
N ARG A 266 -2.39 -28.59 2.24
CA ARG A 266 -1.40 -29.67 2.08
C ARG A 266 -0.65 -29.46 0.77
N TYR A 267 0.67 -29.50 0.83
CA TYR A 267 1.54 -29.33 -0.33
C TYR A 267 2.55 -30.48 -0.43
N ASN A 268 2.58 -31.15 -1.57
CA ASN A 268 3.63 -32.10 -1.93
C ASN A 268 4.31 -31.61 -3.22
N ALA A 269 5.47 -30.97 -3.06
CA ALA A 269 6.23 -30.37 -4.15
C ALA A 269 6.80 -31.39 -5.14
N VAL A 270 6.92 -32.66 -4.75
CA VAL A 270 7.52 -33.71 -5.59
C VAL A 270 6.51 -34.73 -6.08
N GLY A 271 5.29 -34.74 -5.55
CA GLY A 271 4.26 -35.70 -5.94
C GLY A 271 3.48 -35.35 -7.20
N ARG A 272 3.57 -34.12 -7.75
CA ARG A 272 3.00 -33.78 -9.07
C ARG A 272 4.12 -33.52 -10.06
N PHE A 273 4.29 -34.40 -11.04
CA PHE A 273 5.35 -34.32 -12.05
C PHE A 273 4.82 -34.78 -13.41
N GLY A 274 5.35 -34.21 -14.50
CA GLY A 274 5.10 -34.72 -15.85
C GLY A 274 6.05 -35.87 -16.19
N ARG A 275 7.28 -35.83 -15.69
CA ARG A 275 8.30 -36.88 -15.80
C ARG A 275 8.81 -37.30 -14.43
N ILE A 276 8.98 -38.61 -14.21
CA ILE A 276 9.48 -39.15 -12.91
C ILE A 276 10.82 -38.53 -12.51
N SER A 277 11.67 -38.21 -13.49
CA SER A 277 12.96 -37.54 -13.26
C SER A 277 12.84 -36.16 -12.58
N GLU A 278 11.69 -35.49 -12.68
CA GLU A 278 11.46 -34.21 -11.98
C GLU A 278 11.49 -34.37 -10.47
N VAL A 279 11.09 -35.52 -9.93
CA VAL A 279 11.17 -35.83 -8.49
C VAL A 279 12.61 -35.68 -8.02
N ALA A 280 13.54 -36.34 -8.71
CA ALA A 280 14.97 -36.27 -8.43
C ALA A 280 15.54 -34.89 -8.64
N THR A 281 15.18 -34.20 -9.74
CA THR A 281 15.67 -32.84 -10.02
C THR A 281 15.26 -31.84 -8.95
N ARG A 282 14.01 -31.91 -8.45
CA ARG A 282 13.51 -31.00 -7.41
C ARG A 282 14.19 -31.21 -6.05
N ILE A 283 14.57 -32.45 -5.73
CA ILE A 283 15.27 -32.79 -4.47
C ILE A 283 16.76 -32.48 -4.58
N ALA A 284 17.45 -33.04 -5.57
CA ALA A 284 18.90 -32.89 -5.72
C ALA A 284 19.30 -31.47 -6.18
N GLY A 285 18.40 -30.71 -6.81
CA GLY A 285 18.64 -29.32 -7.20
C GLY A 285 18.90 -28.36 -6.03
N GLN A 286 18.58 -28.77 -4.79
CA GLN A 286 18.92 -28.01 -3.58
C GLN A 286 20.40 -28.16 -3.18
N LEU A 287 21.13 -29.12 -3.76
CA LEU A 287 22.55 -29.37 -3.45
C LEU A 287 23.44 -28.47 -4.32
N SER A 288 24.54 -27.99 -3.73
CA SER A 288 25.53 -27.14 -4.42
C SER A 288 26.09 -27.82 -5.66
N GLY A 289 26.13 -27.11 -6.78
CA GLY A 289 26.57 -27.64 -8.08
C GLY A 289 28.05 -27.48 -8.39
N GLU A 290 28.88 -27.00 -7.47
CA GLU A 290 30.28 -26.63 -7.73
C GLU A 290 31.27 -27.66 -7.16
N GLY A 291 32.37 -27.90 -7.89
CA GLY A 291 33.47 -28.75 -7.45
C GLY A 291 33.08 -30.20 -7.14
N ASN A 292 33.66 -30.78 -6.08
CA ASN A 292 33.37 -32.15 -5.63
C ASN A 292 31.89 -32.38 -5.26
N SER A 293 31.15 -31.31 -4.95
CA SER A 293 29.71 -31.40 -4.66
C SER A 293 28.87 -31.73 -5.88
N ALA A 294 29.38 -31.52 -7.11
CA ALA A 294 28.68 -31.88 -8.34
C ALA A 294 28.52 -33.41 -8.47
N ALA A 295 29.58 -34.18 -8.17
CA ALA A 295 29.53 -35.64 -8.20
C ALA A 295 28.55 -36.19 -7.15
N PHE A 296 28.54 -35.60 -5.95
CA PHE A 296 27.59 -35.94 -4.89
C PHE A 296 26.14 -35.63 -5.31
N ARG A 297 25.91 -34.48 -5.95
CA ARG A 297 24.59 -34.11 -6.48
C ARG A 297 24.10 -35.09 -7.54
N GLU A 298 24.96 -35.49 -8.48
CA GLU A 298 24.63 -36.49 -9.51
C GLU A 298 24.32 -37.85 -8.90
N PHE A 299 25.09 -38.28 -7.90
CA PHE A 299 24.80 -39.50 -7.14
C PHE A 299 23.44 -39.43 -6.45
N ALA A 300 23.17 -38.36 -5.69
CA ALA A 300 21.90 -38.15 -5.01
C ALA A 300 20.73 -38.10 -5.99
N TRP A 301 20.91 -37.44 -7.14
CA TRP A 301 19.91 -37.40 -8.20
C TRP A 301 19.60 -38.79 -8.74
N ARG A 302 20.63 -39.57 -9.09
CA ARG A 302 20.45 -40.95 -9.61
C ARG A 302 19.73 -41.83 -8.61
N PHE A 303 20.12 -41.74 -7.35
CA PHE A 303 19.55 -42.56 -6.28
C PHE A 303 18.08 -42.23 -6.03
N VAL A 304 17.75 -40.95 -5.90
CA VAL A 304 16.34 -40.50 -5.75
C VAL A 304 15.51 -40.85 -6.99
N ASN A 305 16.09 -40.78 -8.19
CA ASN A 305 15.40 -41.16 -9.42
C ASN A 305 15.07 -42.67 -9.47
N ILE A 306 15.96 -43.54 -8.99
CA ILE A 306 15.69 -44.98 -8.86
C ILE A 306 14.53 -45.23 -7.89
N ILE A 307 14.60 -44.62 -6.69
CA ILE A 307 13.53 -44.71 -5.69
C ILE A 307 12.19 -44.23 -6.25
N ALA A 308 12.19 -43.06 -6.90
CA ALA A 308 10.97 -42.49 -7.48
C ALA A 308 10.35 -43.40 -8.55
N ARG A 309 11.17 -44.05 -9.38
CA ARG A 309 10.69 -45.03 -10.38
C ARG A 309 10.06 -46.25 -9.73
N ALA A 310 10.72 -46.81 -8.72
CA ALA A 310 10.19 -47.96 -7.98
C ALA A 310 8.86 -47.63 -7.28
N LEU A 311 8.79 -46.49 -6.59
CA LEU A 311 7.56 -46.02 -5.94
C LEU A 311 6.41 -45.86 -6.94
N VAL A 312 6.67 -45.26 -8.10
CA VAL A 312 5.65 -45.06 -9.13
C VAL A 312 5.15 -46.37 -9.72
N GLU A 313 6.04 -47.35 -9.99
CA GLU A 313 5.63 -48.68 -10.48
C GLU A 313 4.79 -49.42 -9.42
N LEU A 314 5.11 -49.24 -8.13
CA LEU A 314 4.34 -49.77 -6.99
C LEU A 314 3.00 -49.03 -6.77
N GLY A 315 2.65 -48.05 -7.61
CA GLY A 315 1.44 -47.24 -7.47
C GLY A 315 1.48 -46.26 -6.29
N GLN A 316 2.64 -46.09 -5.66
CA GLN A 316 2.85 -45.17 -4.55
C GLN A 316 3.29 -43.80 -5.06
N ARG A 317 2.60 -42.75 -4.61
CA ARG A 317 2.92 -41.39 -5.01
C ARG A 317 4.16 -40.91 -4.26
N PRO A 318 5.25 -40.50 -4.94
CA PRO A 318 6.45 -40.01 -4.27
C PRO A 318 6.16 -38.79 -3.36
N ASP A 319 6.69 -38.83 -2.15
CA ASP A 319 6.75 -37.70 -1.23
C ASP A 319 8.11 -37.68 -0.50
N TYR A 320 8.37 -36.60 0.24
CA TYR A 320 9.64 -36.43 0.93
C TYR A 320 9.91 -37.50 2.00
N LEU A 321 8.87 -37.98 2.69
CA LEU A 321 9.01 -38.94 3.78
C LEU A 321 9.28 -40.35 3.24
N LEU A 322 8.57 -40.77 2.19
CA LEU A 322 8.80 -42.02 1.48
C LEU A 322 10.21 -42.05 0.88
N ILE A 323 10.61 -40.98 0.20
CA ILE A 323 11.95 -40.90 -0.37
C ILE A 323 12.99 -40.96 0.75
N GLN A 324 12.85 -40.18 1.82
CA GLN A 324 13.79 -40.23 2.95
C GLN A 324 13.87 -41.63 3.58
N ARG A 325 12.72 -42.29 3.78
CA ARG A 325 12.64 -43.66 4.32
C ARG A 325 13.42 -44.65 3.45
N HIS A 326 13.20 -44.60 2.14
CA HIS A 326 13.84 -45.53 1.20
C HIS A 326 15.28 -45.15 0.86
N VAL A 327 15.69 -43.90 1.10
CA VAL A 327 17.09 -43.52 1.01
C VAL A 327 17.90 -44.20 2.12
N ILE A 328 17.34 -44.33 3.32
CA ILE A 328 17.99 -44.99 4.46
C ILE A 328 17.85 -46.52 4.38
N ASN A 329 16.70 -47.01 3.94
CA ASN A 329 16.40 -48.44 3.83
C ASN A 329 15.89 -48.78 2.43
N ILE A 330 16.83 -48.95 1.50
CA ILE A 330 16.54 -49.29 0.11
C ILE A 330 16.15 -50.77 -0.04
N ASP A 331 16.65 -51.64 0.84
CA ASP A 331 16.41 -53.09 0.76
C ASP A 331 14.92 -53.42 0.87
N ALA A 332 14.21 -52.73 1.77
CA ALA A 332 12.77 -52.88 1.90
C ALA A 332 12.03 -52.50 0.61
N LEU A 333 12.44 -51.41 -0.06
CA LEU A 333 11.86 -51.01 -1.35
C LEU A 333 12.16 -52.02 -2.45
N PHE A 334 13.39 -52.55 -2.46
CA PHE A 334 13.80 -53.54 -3.43
C PHE A 334 13.00 -54.84 -3.28
N ILE A 335 12.81 -55.34 -2.06
CA ILE A 335 12.01 -56.54 -1.79
C ILE A 335 10.55 -56.34 -2.24
N GLU A 336 9.94 -55.20 -1.88
CA GLU A 336 8.56 -54.88 -2.27
C GLU A 336 8.42 -54.76 -3.80
N TYR A 337 9.39 -54.09 -4.45
CA TYR A 337 9.44 -53.97 -5.90
C TYR A 337 9.64 -55.34 -6.58
N ALA A 338 10.53 -56.18 -6.07
CA ALA A 338 10.79 -57.51 -6.61
C ALA A 338 9.56 -58.41 -6.50
N GLN A 339 8.88 -58.42 -5.36
CA GLN A 339 7.59 -59.11 -5.18
C GLN A 339 6.56 -58.66 -6.22
N HIS A 340 6.39 -57.35 -6.38
CA HIS A 340 5.46 -56.80 -7.36
C HIS A 340 5.84 -57.18 -8.80
N TYR A 341 7.14 -57.11 -9.12
CA TYR A 341 7.66 -57.46 -10.44
C TYR A 341 7.46 -58.95 -10.76
N PHE A 342 7.79 -59.85 -9.84
CA PHE A 342 7.60 -61.29 -10.04
C PHE A 342 6.12 -61.67 -10.07
N ALA A 343 5.27 -61.08 -9.22
CA ALA A 343 3.83 -61.31 -9.29
C ALA A 343 3.24 -60.98 -10.67
N LYS A 344 3.81 -59.99 -11.37
CA LYS A 344 3.37 -59.56 -12.71
C LYS A 344 3.99 -60.36 -13.86
N ASN A 345 5.25 -60.78 -13.73
CA ASN A 345 6.00 -61.40 -14.84
C ASN A 345 6.21 -62.91 -14.67
N GLU A 346 6.53 -63.39 -13.45
CA GLU A 346 6.81 -64.79 -13.14
C GLU A 346 6.32 -65.15 -11.71
N PRO A 347 5.03 -65.46 -11.54
CA PRO A 347 4.40 -65.53 -10.22
C PRO A 347 5.02 -66.54 -9.25
N LYS A 348 5.64 -67.60 -9.76
CA LYS A 348 6.26 -68.67 -8.97
C LYS A 348 7.71 -68.39 -8.57
N ALA A 349 8.36 -67.39 -9.18
CA ALA A 349 9.78 -67.14 -8.94
C ALA A 349 10.04 -66.67 -7.49
N TRP A 350 9.13 -65.89 -6.91
CA TRP A 350 9.28 -65.39 -5.56
C TRP A 350 9.29 -66.50 -4.50
N GLU A 351 8.46 -67.55 -4.67
CA GLU A 351 8.37 -68.69 -3.75
C GLU A 351 9.67 -69.52 -3.70
N VAL A 352 10.43 -69.53 -4.80
CA VAL A 352 11.71 -70.25 -4.91
C VAL A 352 12.86 -69.44 -4.28
N ILE A 353 12.80 -68.12 -4.34
CA ILE A 353 13.86 -67.21 -3.86
C ILE A 353 13.81 -66.99 -2.34
N VAL A 354 12.63 -67.12 -1.73
CA VAL A 354 12.43 -66.86 -0.28
C VAL A 354 12.56 -68.12 0.60
N GLN A 355 12.78 -69.30 -0.01
CA GLN A 355 13.28 -70.48 0.71
C GLN A 355 14.72 -70.27 1.14
#